data_AF-A0A928RUJ9-F1
#
_entry.id   AF-A0A928RUJ9-F1
#
_cell.length_a   1.000
_cell.length_b   1.000
_cell.length_c   1.000
_cell.angle_alpha   90.00
_cell.angle_beta   90.00
_cell.angle_gamma   90.00
#
_symmetry.space_group_name_H-M   'P 1'
#
loop_
_entity.id
_entity.type
_entity.pdbx_description
1 polymer ?
#
loop_
_entity_poly.entity_id
_entity_poly.type
_entity_poly.pdbx_seq_one_letter_code
_entity_poly.pdbx_strand_id
1 'polypeptide(L)'
;MQTYMTRGTCSRQILFEVTDDMTVKNVKFIGGCSGNLQAVARLVDGKPVDEVISTLKGIKCRSNTSCGDQLALALEDYKQKLNSPEQKKK
;
A
#
# COMPACT_ATOMS: atom_id res chain seq x y z
N MET A 1 -7.23 9.05 5.12
CA MET A 1 -6.07 8.20 5.44
C MET A 1 -6.45 6.78 5.85
N GLN A 2 -6.00 5.77 5.09
CA GLN A 2 -6.07 4.34 5.38
C GLN A 2 -4.85 3.90 6.21
N THR A 3 -5.02 2.83 6.99
CA THR A 3 -3.93 2.20 7.77
C THR A 3 -3.93 0.70 7.53
N TYR A 4 -2.76 0.16 7.23
CA TYR A 4 -2.54 -1.27 7.00
C TYR A 4 -1.39 -1.79 7.88
N MET A 5 -1.64 -2.86 8.63
CA MET A 5 -0.64 -3.50 9.48
C MET A 5 0.10 -4.57 8.69
N THR A 6 1.39 -4.36 8.48
CA THR A 6 2.21 -5.24 7.65
C THR A 6 2.62 -6.49 8.40
N ARG A 7 2.89 -7.57 7.66
CA ARG A 7 3.35 -8.85 8.21
C ARG A 7 4.60 -9.31 7.47
N GLY A 8 5.54 -9.94 8.18
CA GLY A 8 6.78 -10.48 7.58
C GLY A 8 7.82 -9.43 7.17
N THR A 9 7.57 -8.13 7.35
CA THR A 9 8.46 -7.04 6.90
C THR A 9 9.14 -6.30 8.06
N CYS A 10 10.10 -5.42 7.75
CA CYS A 10 10.71 -4.51 8.74
C CYS A 10 9.80 -3.33 9.09
N SER A 11 9.05 -2.82 8.10
CA SER A 11 7.95 -1.90 8.37
C SER A 11 6.85 -2.65 9.13
N ARG A 12 6.16 -1.93 10.02
CA ARG A 12 5.09 -2.46 10.88
C ARG A 12 3.71 -1.96 10.46
N GLN A 13 3.66 -0.84 9.73
CA GLN A 13 2.44 -0.18 9.34
C GLN A 13 2.66 0.67 8.09
N ILE A 14 1.66 0.73 7.23
CA ILE A 14 1.60 1.61 6.06
C ILE A 14 0.38 2.51 6.23
N LEU A 15 0.57 3.81 6.03
CA LEU A 15 -0.49 4.79 5.88
C LEU A 15 -0.52 5.25 4.43
N PHE A 16 -1.70 5.39 3.86
CA PHE A 16 -1.87 5.87 2.49
C PHE A 16 -3.27 6.44 2.30
N GLU A 17 -3.45 7.15 1.20
CA GLU A 17 -4.73 7.66 0.74
C GLU A 17 -4.96 7.19 -0.69
N VAL A 18 -6.23 7.09 -1.05
CA VAL A 18 -6.66 6.82 -2.42
C VAL A 18 -7.72 7.86 -2.72
N THR A 19 -7.54 8.58 -3.83
CA THR A 19 -8.48 9.58 -4.33
C THR A 19 -9.63 8.90 -5.09
N ASP A 20 -10.68 9.66 -5.40
CA ASP A 20 -11.87 9.14 -6.07
C ASP A 20 -11.58 8.58 -7.48
N ASP A 21 -10.56 9.08 -8.16
CA ASP A 21 -10.05 8.60 -9.45
C ASP A 21 -9.12 7.39 -9.33
N MET A 22 -9.07 6.72 -8.17
CA MET A 22 -8.23 5.55 -7.91
C MET A 22 -6.72 5.83 -8.02
N THR A 23 -6.29 7.01 -7.56
CA THR A 23 -4.88 7.40 -7.51
C THR A 23 -4.33 7.34 -6.07
N VAL A 24 -3.15 6.74 -5.90
CA VAL A 24 -2.49 6.62 -4.59
C VAL A 24 -1.88 7.95 -4.17
N LYS A 25 -2.10 8.35 -2.91
CA LYS A 25 -1.54 9.58 -2.32
C LYS A 25 -1.01 9.37 -0.91
N ASN A 26 -0.08 10.22 -0.50
CA ASN A 26 0.38 10.37 0.90
C ASN A 26 0.85 9.05 1.54
N VAL A 27 1.60 8.24 0.80
CA VAL A 27 2.12 6.96 1.31
C VAL A 27 3.19 7.20 2.36
N LYS A 28 3.08 6.53 3.51
CA LYS A 28 4.05 6.57 4.60
C LYS A 28 4.20 5.19 5.22
N PHE A 29 5.44 4.75 5.35
CA PHE A 29 5.78 3.53 6.09
C PHE A 29 6.24 3.89 7.51
N ILE A 30 5.79 3.12 8.50
CA ILE A 30 6.25 3.22 9.89
C ILE A 30 7.21 2.07 10.19
N GLY A 31 8.45 2.41 10.52
CA GLY A 31 9.54 1.46 10.74
C GLY A 31 10.10 0.88 9.44
N GLY A 32 11.28 0.25 9.54
CA GLY A 32 12.05 -0.25 8.41
C GLY A 32 13.13 0.72 7.92
N CYS A 33 13.67 0.47 6.72
CA CYS A 33 14.71 1.31 6.14
C CYS A 33 14.16 2.68 5.73
N SER A 34 14.50 3.73 6.50
CA SER A 34 13.95 5.07 6.31
C SER A 34 14.15 5.59 4.88
N GLY A 35 15.37 5.51 4.33
CA GLY A 35 15.67 6.04 3.00
C GLY A 35 14.93 5.31 1.88
N ASN A 36 15.00 3.97 1.85
CA ASN A 36 14.36 3.19 0.80
C ASN A 36 12.83 3.30 0.83
N LEU A 37 12.22 3.26 2.02
CA LEU A 37 10.77 3.34 2.14
C LEU A 37 10.22 4.73 1.81
N GLN A 38 11.00 5.76 2.10
CA GLN A 38 10.74 7.11 1.63
C GLN A 38 10.83 7.24 0.10
N ALA A 39 11.79 6.54 -0.54
CA ALA A 39 11.90 6.52 -1.99
C ALA A 39 10.69 5.80 -2.62
N VAL A 40 10.34 4.61 -2.12
CA VAL A 40 9.15 3.85 -2.56
C VAL A 40 7.89 4.70 -2.42
N ALA A 41 7.67 5.34 -1.27
CA ALA A 41 6.53 6.21 -1.03
C ALA A 41 6.40 7.34 -2.06
N ARG A 42 7.53 7.97 -2.44
CA ARG A 42 7.55 9.02 -3.47
C ARG A 42 7.33 8.48 -4.89
N LEU A 43 7.86 7.29 -5.19
CA LEU A 43 7.72 6.68 -6.52
C LEU A 43 6.27 6.27 -6.83
N VAL A 44 5.50 5.91 -5.80
CA VAL A 44 4.09 5.49 -5.95
C VAL A 44 3.09 6.62 -5.77
N ASP A 45 3.51 7.77 -5.24
CA ASP A 45 2.62 8.92 -5.07
C ASP A 45 2.15 9.46 -6.42
N GLY A 46 0.84 9.63 -6.58
CA GLY A 46 0.24 10.07 -7.84
C GLY A 46 0.10 8.99 -8.91
N LYS A 47 0.39 7.72 -8.59
CA LYS A 47 0.18 6.61 -9.53
C LYS A 47 -1.20 5.96 -9.36
N PRO A 48 -1.79 5.42 -10.44
CA PRO A 48 -2.99 4.60 -10.35
C PRO A 48 -2.79 3.39 -9.43
N VAL A 49 -3.81 3.07 -8.63
CA VAL A 49 -3.77 1.94 -7.68
C VAL A 49 -3.34 0.64 -8.36
N ASP A 50 -3.89 0.35 -9.54
CA ASP A 50 -3.59 -0.89 -10.27
C ASP A 50 -2.15 -0.96 -10.79
N GLU A 51 -1.57 0.17 -11.20
CA GLU A 51 -0.16 0.25 -11.59
C GLU A 51 0.76 -0.03 -10.40
N VAL A 52 0.43 0.52 -9.22
CA VAL A 52 1.22 0.29 -7.99
C VAL A 52 1.16 -1.18 -7.58
N ILE A 53 -0.04 -1.80 -7.63
CA ILE A 53 -0.22 -3.22 -7.33
C ILE A 53 0.62 -4.06 -8.30
N SER A 54 0.47 -3.87 -9.62
CA SER A 54 1.20 -4.69 -10.60
C SER A 54 2.71 -4.52 -10.51
N THR A 55 3.19 -3.33 -10.13
CA THR A 55 4.61 -3.03 -10.02
C THR A 55 5.25 -3.67 -8.79
N LEU A 56 4.54 -3.69 -7.65
CA LEU A 56 5.12 -4.08 -6.36
C LEU A 56 4.76 -5.47 -5.88
N LYS A 57 3.64 -6.03 -6.36
CA LYS A 57 3.15 -7.34 -5.93
C LYS A 57 4.15 -8.44 -6.24
N GLY A 58 4.40 -9.30 -5.26
CA GLY A 58 5.31 -10.43 -5.36
C GLY A 58 6.79 -10.09 -5.19
N ILE A 59 7.18 -8.83 -5.00
CA ILE A 59 8.57 -8.48 -4.67
C ILE A 59 8.90 -9.08 -3.30
N LYS A 60 9.90 -9.97 -3.25
CA LYS A 60 10.32 -10.65 -2.03
C LYS A 60 11.54 -10.00 -1.41
N CYS A 61 11.55 -9.93 -0.09
CA CYS A 61 12.72 -9.58 0.72
C CYS A 61 12.96 -10.67 1.75
N ARG A 62 12.24 -10.66 2.87
CA ARG A 62 12.30 -11.69 3.91
C ARG A 62 10.91 -12.28 4.13
N SER A 63 10.85 -13.49 4.70
CA SER A 63 9.57 -14.17 4.98
C SER A 63 8.62 -14.21 3.76
N ASN A 64 9.18 -14.40 2.56
CA ASN A 64 8.47 -14.44 1.28
C ASN A 64 7.63 -13.20 0.91
N THR A 65 7.91 -12.03 1.49
CA THR A 65 7.24 -10.75 1.19
C THR A 65 8.21 -9.56 1.32
N SER A 66 7.77 -8.36 1.00
CA SER A 66 8.52 -7.11 1.15
C SER A 66 7.61 -5.94 1.54
N CYS A 67 8.17 -4.80 1.95
CA CYS A 67 7.36 -3.62 2.26
C CYS A 67 6.55 -3.14 1.05
N GLY A 68 7.10 -3.25 -0.17
CA GLY A 68 6.39 -2.91 -1.40
C GLY A 68 5.27 -3.91 -1.71
N ASP A 69 5.54 -5.20 -1.55
CA ASP A 69 4.52 -6.25 -1.70
C ASP A 69 3.38 -6.09 -0.68
N GLN A 70 3.69 -5.76 0.57
CA GLN A 70 2.67 -5.44 1.58
C GLN A 70 1.86 -4.18 1.23
N LEU A 71 2.44 -3.18 0.54
CA LEU A 71 1.68 -2.04 0.01
C LEU A 71 0.71 -2.48 -1.10
N ALA A 72 1.15 -3.36 -2.00
CA ALA A 72 0.28 -3.91 -3.04
C ALA A 72 -0.91 -4.67 -2.43
N LEU A 73 -0.66 -5.55 -1.44
CA LEU A 73 -1.72 -6.25 -0.71
C LEU A 73 -2.68 -5.29 0.00
N ALA A 74 -2.16 -4.23 0.61
CA ALA A 74 -2.99 -3.22 1.27
C ALA A 74 -3.93 -2.50 0.28
N LEU A 75 -3.46 -2.23 -0.93
CA LEU A 75 -4.25 -1.62 -1.99
C LEU A 75 -5.28 -2.58 -2.59
N GLU A 76 -4.95 -3.87 -2.71
CA GLU A 76 -5.92 -4.91 -3.11
C GLU A 76 -7.05 -5.04 -2.09
N ASP A 77 -6.71 -5.09 -0.80
CA ASP A 77 -7.68 -5.11 0.31
C ASP A 77 -8.60 -3.88 0.27
N TYR A 78 -8.04 -2.70 -0.01
CA TYR A 78 -8.80 -1.47 -0.16
C TYR A 78 -9.79 -1.56 -1.34
N LYS A 79 -9.33 -2.01 -2.52
CA LYS A 79 -10.21 -2.23 -3.70
C LYS A 79 -11.35 -3.21 -3.40
N GLN A 80 -11.07 -4.30 -2.68
CA GLN A 80 -12.10 -5.29 -2.34
C GLN A 80 -13.15 -4.71 -1.38
N LYS A 81 -12.73 -3.90 -0.40
CA LYS A 81 -13.64 -3.24 0.55
C LYS A 81 -14.55 -2.22 -0.12
N LEU A 82 -14.06 -1.46 -1.10
CA LEU A 82 -14.90 -0.55 -1.90
C LEU A 82 -16.03 -1.29 -2.63
N ASN A 83 -15.77 -2.51 -3.06
CA ASN A 83 -16.75 -3.35 -3.76
C ASN A 83 -17.69 -4.10 -2.79
N SER A 84 -17.44 -4.02 -1.48
CA SER A 84 -18.26 -4.70 -0.47
C SER A 84 -19.53 -3.89 -0.16
N PRO A 85 -20.73 -4.53 -0.09
CA PRO A 85 -22.01 -3.83 0.06
C PRO A 85 -22.13 -2.95 1.31
N GLU A 86 -21.36 -3.23 2.37
CA GLU A 86 -21.44 -2.54 3.66
C GLU A 86 -20.93 -1.09 3.64
N GLN A 87 -20.12 -0.70 2.64
CA GLN A 87 -19.58 0.67 2.54
C GLN A 87 -20.42 1.63 1.69
N LYS A 88 -21.41 1.16 0.91
CA LYS A 88 -22.31 2.04 0.11
C LYS A 88 -23.35 2.82 0.95
N LYS A 89 -23.30 2.69 2.28
CA LYS A 89 -24.28 3.26 3.22
C LYS A 89 -23.77 4.47 4.01
N LYS A 90 -22.60 5.02 3.67
CA LYS A 90 -22.03 6.18 4.37
C LYS A 90 -21.90 7.38 3.45
#